data_AF-A0A0D9Y7W4-F1
#
_entry.id   AF-A0A0D9Y7W4-F1
#
_cell.length_a   1.000
_cell.length_b   1.000
_cell.length_c   1.000
_cell.angle_alpha   90.00
_cell.angle_beta   90.00
_cell.angle_gamma   90.00
#
_symmetry.space_group_name_H-M   'P 1'
#
loop_
_entity.id
_entity.type
_entity.pdbx_description
1 polymer ?
#
loop_
_entity_poly.entity_id
_entity_poly.type
_entity_poly.pdbx_seq_one_letter_code
_entity_poly.pdbx_strand_id
1 'polypeptide(L)'
;MEMGMNSVQSNAQFHVPHKSLSLDIYIVISKYEGSFMVMVTQIGCMGTILAARKDESVFSDPTYNVLFGKRDEATMKYIVSTIIENRLW
;
A
#
# COMPACT_ATOMS: atom_id res chain seq x y z
N MET A 1 24.46 -14.79 37.39
CA MET A 1 23.61 -15.95 37.02
C MET A 1 22.40 -15.40 36.31
N GLU A 2 22.42 -15.49 34.99
CA GLU A 2 21.27 -15.17 34.14
C GLU A 2 20.30 -16.36 34.17
N MET A 3 19.01 -16.13 34.45
CA MET A 3 17.95 -17.08 34.14
C MET A 3 17.19 -16.54 32.94
N GLY A 4 17.34 -17.27 31.84
CA GLY A 4 16.77 -16.95 30.54
C GLY A 4 15.25 -16.95 30.57
N MET A 5 14.70 -15.93 29.91
CA MET A 5 13.31 -15.87 29.51
C MET A 5 13.06 -16.99 28.51
N ASN A 6 12.27 -17.99 28.90
CA ASN A 6 11.82 -19.04 27.98
C ASN A 6 10.92 -18.42 26.92
N SER A 7 11.50 -18.14 25.75
CA SER A 7 10.75 -17.82 24.53
C SER A 7 9.86 -19.00 24.19
N VAL A 8 8.54 -18.79 24.24
CA VAL A 8 7.56 -19.73 23.66
C VAL A 8 7.85 -19.81 22.16
N GLN A 9 8.48 -20.90 21.73
CA GLN A 9 8.68 -21.19 20.31
C GLN A 9 7.32 -21.46 19.65
N SER A 10 6.90 -20.57 18.75
CA SER A 10 5.79 -20.81 17.85
C SER A 10 6.21 -21.79 16.73
N ASN A 11 6.14 -23.09 17.01
CA ASN A 11 6.40 -24.16 16.04
C ASN A 11 5.22 -24.34 15.06
N ALA A 12 4.98 -23.37 14.17
CA ALA A 12 4.13 -23.53 12.99
C ALA A 12 5.02 -23.56 11.73
N GLN A 13 5.71 -24.68 11.52
CA GLN A 13 6.53 -24.89 10.33
C GLN A 13 5.63 -25.41 9.19
N PHE A 14 5.41 -24.58 8.17
CA PHE A 14 4.66 -24.97 6.98
C PHE A 14 5.47 -26.00 6.16
N HIS A 15 4.88 -27.16 5.83
CA HIS A 15 5.53 -28.25 5.08
C HIS A 15 5.71 -27.97 3.57
N VAL A 16 5.54 -26.72 3.13
CA VAL A 16 5.69 -26.29 1.74
C VAL A 16 6.67 -25.12 1.67
N PRO A 17 7.38 -24.90 0.54
CA PRO A 17 8.23 -23.74 0.38
C PRO A 17 7.44 -22.45 0.64
N HIS A 18 7.74 -21.80 1.75
CA HIS A 18 7.10 -20.57 2.19
C HIS A 18 8.16 -19.48 2.31
N LYS A 19 7.91 -18.33 1.68
CA LYS A 19 8.75 -17.14 1.82
C LYS A 19 8.01 -16.17 2.73
N SER A 20 8.43 -16.13 4.00
CA SER A 20 7.95 -15.10 4.93
C SER A 20 8.59 -13.77 4.55
N LEU A 21 7.78 -12.76 4.28
CA LEU A 21 8.24 -11.40 4.00
C LEU A 21 7.58 -10.46 5.00
N SER A 22 8.34 -10.02 6.00
CA SER A 22 7.94 -8.92 6.88
C SER A 22 8.44 -7.63 6.23
N LEU A 23 7.53 -6.84 5.68
CA LEU A 23 7.85 -5.53 5.11
C LEU A 23 7.38 -4.44 6.06
N ASP A 24 8.29 -3.55 6.46
CA ASP A 24 7.92 -2.27 7.06
C ASP A 24 7.33 -1.40 5.95
N ILE A 25 6.00 -1.33 5.91
CA ILE A 25 5.26 -0.49 4.97
C ILE A 25 5.00 0.84 5.64
N TYR A 26 5.45 1.92 5.00
CA TYR A 26 5.19 3.29 5.41
C TYR A 26 4.05 3.85 4.57
N ILE A 27 3.00 4.31 5.24
CA ILE A 27 1.87 4.99 4.62
C ILE A 27 1.90 6.45 5.07
N VAL A 28 1.95 7.37 4.11
CA VAL A 28 1.83 8.80 4.34
C VAL A 28 0.62 9.30 3.58
N ILE A 29 -0.34 9.88 4.30
CA ILE A 29 -1.51 10.56 3.74
C ILE A 29 -1.35 12.04 4.03
N SER A 30 -1.40 12.87 2.99
CA SER A 30 -1.31 14.32 3.10
C SER A 30 -2.49 14.95 2.38
N LYS A 31 -3.24 15.80 3.08
CA LYS A 31 -4.38 16.53 2.52
C LYS A 31 -3.95 17.92 2.12
N TYR A 32 -4.35 18.34 0.93
CA TYR A 32 -4.15 19.67 0.37
C TYR A 32 -5.50 20.28 0.01
N GLU A 33 -5.49 21.54 -0.44
CA GLU A 33 -6.68 22.18 -0.98
C GLU A 33 -7.03 21.54 -2.32
N GLY A 34 -8.18 20.84 -2.38
CA GLY A 34 -8.68 20.21 -3.60
C GLY A 34 -7.96 18.91 -4.03
N SER A 35 -7.02 18.39 -3.24
CA SER A 35 -6.28 17.16 -3.56
C SER A 35 -5.76 16.48 -2.30
N PHE A 36 -5.39 15.21 -2.42
CA PHE A 36 -4.65 14.50 -1.38
C PHE A 36 -3.56 13.64 -2.03
N MET A 37 -2.48 13.42 -1.31
CA MET A 37 -1.39 12.54 -1.70
C MET A 37 -1.42 11.33 -0.78
N VAL A 38 -1.36 10.13 -1.36
CA VAL A 38 -1.12 8.90 -0.61
C VAL A 38 0.15 8.25 -1.13
N MET A 39 1.09 8.06 -0.24
CA MET A 39 2.34 7.36 -0.50
C MET A 39 2.35 6.08 0.30
N VAL A 40 2.48 4.95 -0.39
CA VAL A 40 2.68 3.64 0.21
C VAL A 40 4.03 3.14 -0.28
N THR A 41 5.00 3.01 0.61
CA THR A 41 6.37 2.66 0.24
C THR A 41 7.02 1.73 1.24
N GLN A 42 7.91 0.88 0.72
CA GLN A 42 8.93 0.21 1.51
C GLN A 42 10.23 1.02 1.41
N ILE A 43 10.99 1.11 2.50
CA ILE A 43 12.30 1.77 2.52
C ILE A 43 13.14 1.35 1.30
N GLY A 44 13.57 2.35 0.52
CA GLY A 44 14.48 2.17 -0.61
C GLY A 44 13.83 1.97 -1.98
N CYS A 45 12.49 2.04 -2.11
CA CYS A 45 11.80 1.93 -3.40
C CYS A 45 10.90 3.15 -3.68
N MET A 46 11.15 3.84 -4.80
CA MET A 46 10.33 4.96 -5.26
C MET A 46 8.93 4.51 -5.73
N GLY A 47 8.82 3.31 -6.29
CA GLY A 47 7.55 2.75 -6.78
C GLY A 47 7.03 3.45 -8.03
N THR A 48 5.70 3.45 -8.19
CA THR A 48 4.99 4.11 -9.30
C THR A 48 4.24 5.31 -8.76
N ILE A 49 4.39 6.47 -9.42
CA ILE A 49 3.66 7.69 -9.08
C ILE A 49 2.50 7.83 -10.07
N LEU A 50 1.28 7.92 -9.54
CA LEU A 50 0.05 8.06 -10.31
C LEU A 50 -0.76 9.26 -9.83
N ALA A 51 -1.38 9.96 -10.77
CA ALA A 51 -2.42 10.94 -10.51
C ALA A 51 -3.78 10.28 -10.76
N ALA A 52 -4.59 10.18 -9.70
CA ALA A 52 -5.97 9.74 -9.78
C ALA A 52 -6.90 10.95 -9.72
N ARG A 53 -7.89 11.01 -10.62
CA ARG A 53 -8.93 12.04 -10.61
C ARG A 53 -10.29 11.40 -10.78
N LYS A 54 -11.17 11.62 -9.80
CA LYS A 54 -12.59 11.32 -9.88
C LYS A 54 -13.33 12.63 -10.18
N ASP A 55 -14.10 12.64 -11.27
CA ASP A 55 -15.05 13.70 -11.53
C ASP A 55 -16.37 13.34 -10.85
N GLU A 56 -16.77 14.12 -9.83
CA GLU A 56 -18.00 13.87 -9.07
C GLU A 56 -19.27 14.14 -9.90
N SER A 57 -19.17 14.84 -11.04
CA SER A 57 -20.29 15.08 -11.93
C SER A 57 -20.63 13.89 -12.83
N VAL A 58 -19.76 12.87 -12.87
CA VAL A 58 -19.90 11.70 -13.74
C VAL A 58 -19.86 10.41 -12.92
N PHE A 59 -20.87 9.56 -13.11
CA PHE A 59 -20.89 8.18 -12.60
C PHE A 59 -19.96 7.27 -13.42
N SER A 60 -18.66 7.56 -13.43
CA SER A 60 -17.63 6.76 -14.10
C SER A 60 -16.49 6.40 -13.15
N ASP A 61 -15.70 5.39 -13.50
CA ASP A 61 -14.49 5.07 -12.73
C ASP A 61 -13.53 6.27 -12.65
N PRO A 62 -12.71 6.38 -11.59
CA PRO A 62 -11.65 7.38 -11.54
C PRO A 62 -10.69 7.22 -12.72
N THR A 63 -10.19 8.35 -13.21
CA THR A 63 -9.15 8.38 -14.25
C THR A 63 -7.76 8.29 -13.63
N TYR A 64 -6.86 7.54 -14.25
CA TYR A 64 -5.51 7.30 -13.75
C TYR A 64 -4.46 7.70 -14.79
N ASN A 65 -3.55 8.60 -14.42
CA ASN A 65 -2.39 8.93 -15.23
C ASN A 65 -1.10 8.56 -14.51
N VAL A 66 -0.22 7.83 -15.19
CA VAL A 66 1.08 7.43 -14.61
C VAL A 66 2.06 8.55 -14.90
N LEU A 67 2.57 9.17 -13.84
CA LEU A 67 3.56 10.25 -13.94
C LEU A 67 4.99 9.68 -13.94
N PHE A 68 5.21 8.58 -13.22
CA PHE A 68 6.50 7.89 -13.16
C PHE A 68 6.32 6.40 -12.86
N GLY A 69 7.22 5.57 -13.39
CA GLY A 69 7.24 4.13 -13.15
C GLY A 69 6.44 3.33 -14.19
N LYS A 70 6.11 2.07 -13.85
CA LYS A 70 5.38 1.17 -14.74
C LYS A 70 3.88 1.26 -14.48
N ARG A 71 3.09 1.35 -15.57
CA ARG A 71 1.64 1.20 -15.50
C ARG A 71 1.29 -0.26 -15.21
N ASP A 72 0.67 -0.50 -14.07
CA ASP A 72 0.06 -1.77 -13.68
C ASP A 72 -1.40 -1.52 -13.31
N GLU A 73 -2.31 -1.74 -14.26
CA GLU A 73 -3.72 -1.41 -14.09
C GLU A 73 -4.38 -2.17 -12.94
N ALA A 74 -3.99 -3.43 -12.70
CA ALA A 74 -4.62 -4.26 -11.68
C ALA A 74 -4.29 -3.73 -10.27
N THR A 75 -3.00 -3.47 -10.03
CA THR A 75 -2.52 -2.93 -8.75
C THR A 75 -3.03 -1.51 -8.52
N MET A 76 -3.06 -0.67 -9.56
CA MET A 76 -3.58 0.70 -9.46
C MET A 76 -5.05 0.74 -9.06
N LYS A 77 -5.91 -0.03 -9.76
CA LYS A 77 -7.35 -0.09 -9.45
C LYS A 77 -7.58 -0.56 -8.02
N TYR A 78 -6.88 -1.60 -7.59
CA TYR A 78 -7.03 -2.14 -6.24
C TYR A 78 -6.60 -1.15 -5.15
N ILE A 79 -5.41 -0.56 -5.26
CA ILE A 79 -4.89 0.38 -4.26
C ILE A 79 -5.78 1.62 -4.18
N VAL A 80 -6.17 2.17 -5.33
CA VAL A 80 -6.97 3.40 -5.36
C VAL A 80 -8.38 3.15 -4.84
N SER A 81 -9.07 2.11 -5.30
CA SER A 81 -10.39 1.73 -4.75
C SER A 81 -10.29 1.53 -3.23
N THR A 82 -9.29 0.77 -2.76
CA THR A 82 -9.14 0.49 -1.33
C THR A 82 -8.93 1.76 -0.51
N ILE A 83 -8.13 2.72 -0.99
CA ILE A 83 -7.75 3.91 -0.24
C ILE A 83 -8.81 5.03 -0.35
N ILE A 84 -9.33 5.28 -1.55
CA ILE A 84 -10.29 6.36 -1.81
C ILE A 84 -11.69 5.96 -1.35
N GLU A 85 -12.16 4.76 -1.69
CA GLU A 85 -13.56 4.39 -1.45
C GLU A 85 -13.82 4.04 0.00
N ASN A 86 -12.86 3.41 0.69
CA ASN A 86 -13.00 3.11 2.12
C ASN A 86 -12.67 4.29 3.04
N ARG A 87 -12.32 5.47 2.49
CA ARG A 87 -12.03 6.70 3.25
C ARG A 87 -11.17 6.45 4.49
N LEU A 88 -10.00 5.85 4.31
CA LEU A 88 -9.07 5.57 5.42
C LEU A 88 -8.37 6.85 5.96
N TRP A 89 -9.05 8.00 5.94
CA TRP A 89 -8.59 9.31 6.42
C TRP A 89 -9.70 10.13 7.08
#